data_AF-A0A2S9GDC1-F1
#
_entry.id   AF-A0A2S9GDC1-F1
#
_cell.length_a   1.000
_cell.length_b   1.000
_cell.length_c   1.000
_cell.angle_alpha   90.00
_cell.angle_beta   90.00
_cell.angle_gamma   90.00
#
_symmetry.space_group_name_H-M   'P 1'
#
loop_
_entity.id
_entity.type
_entity.pdbx_description
1 polymer ?
#
loop_
_entity_poly.entity_id
_entity_poly.type
_entity_poly.pdbx_seq_one_letter_code
_entity_poly.pdbx_strand_id
1 'polypeptide(L)'
;AEITLSLSQRDVGRLLRDLEISYRPVELRAFIEQAKSERRPARIPDVKWQRPEGEPTWYDIHIDPLVAPDSGLLGVSVVFFDVSS
;
A
#
# COMPACT_ATOMS: atom_id res chain seq x y z
N ALA A 1 0.42 5.35 12.82
CA ALA A 1 0.90 4.42 11.77
C ALA A 1 0.72 2.97 12.20
N GLU A 2 1.37 2.51 13.28
CA GLU A 2 1.40 1.08 13.70
C GLU A 2 -0.01 0.48 13.96
N ILE A 3 -0.91 1.25 14.57
CA ILE A 3 -2.28 0.82 14.89
C ILE A 3 -3.23 0.93 13.67
N THR A 4 -2.93 1.80 12.71
CA THR A 4 -3.84 2.10 11.59
C THR A 4 -3.75 1.06 10.48
N LEU A 5 -2.52 0.66 10.14
CA LEU A 5 -2.27 -0.28 9.03
C LEU A 5 -2.02 -1.72 9.51
N SER A 6 -2.06 -1.96 10.83
CA SER A 6 -1.71 -3.25 11.44
C SER A 6 -0.31 -3.74 11.06
N LEU A 7 0.63 -2.81 10.89
CA LEU A 7 2.02 -3.08 10.55
C LEU A 7 2.92 -2.69 11.72
N SER A 8 3.87 -3.56 12.05
CA SER A 8 4.84 -3.36 13.12
C SER A 8 6.26 -3.64 12.65
N GLN A 9 7.25 -3.37 13.49
CA GLN A 9 8.65 -3.73 13.20
C GLN A 9 8.88 -5.23 12.98
N ARG A 10 7.99 -6.09 13.51
CA ARG A 10 8.07 -7.56 13.32
C ARG A 10 7.72 -7.98 11.90
N ASP A 11 7.11 -7.10 11.13
CA ASP A 11 6.69 -7.38 9.76
C ASP A 11 7.79 -7.14 8.73
N VAL A 12 8.89 -6.50 9.13
CA VAL A 12 10.07 -6.31 8.29
C VAL A 12 10.68 -7.66 7.93
N GLY A 13 10.91 -7.87 6.62
CA GLY A 13 11.43 -9.13 6.08
C GLY A 13 10.39 -10.23 5.87
N ARG A 14 9.15 -10.05 6.34
CA ARG A 14 8.04 -10.93 5.99
C ARG A 14 7.60 -10.71 4.55
N LEU A 15 7.01 -11.73 3.94
CA LEU A 15 6.45 -11.60 2.61
C LEU A 15 5.17 -10.76 2.68
N LEU A 16 4.98 -9.87 1.70
CA LEU A 16 3.78 -9.02 1.63
C LEU A 16 2.48 -9.83 1.69
N ARG A 17 2.43 -10.99 1.03
CA ARG A 17 1.25 -11.90 1.03
C ARG A 17 0.91 -12.48 2.41
N ASP A 18 1.80 -12.39 3.38
CA ASP A 18 1.57 -12.85 4.75
C ASP A 18 1.00 -11.72 5.63
N LEU A 19 0.85 -10.51 5.09
CA LEU A 19 0.33 -9.32 5.76
C LEU A 19 -1.11 -9.06 5.31
N GLU A 20 -2.01 -8.78 6.25
CA GLU A 20 -3.42 -8.50 5.97
C GLU A 20 -3.61 -7.33 4.99
N ILE A 21 -2.75 -6.30 5.11
CA ILE A 21 -2.76 -5.11 4.26
C ILE A 21 -2.64 -5.43 2.76
N SER A 22 -2.11 -6.60 2.41
CA SER A 22 -2.01 -7.03 1.00
C SER A 22 -3.35 -7.41 0.38
N TYR A 23 -4.36 -7.72 1.21
CA TYR A 23 -5.69 -8.15 0.80
C TYR A 23 -6.80 -7.13 1.07
N ARG A 24 -6.60 -6.25 2.06
CA ARG A 24 -7.61 -5.26 2.49
C ARG A 24 -6.93 -3.94 2.86
N PRO A 25 -7.58 -2.78 2.63
CA PRO A 25 -8.95 -2.61 2.11
C PRO A 25 -9.09 -2.87 0.60
N VAL A 26 -7.98 -2.95 -0.12
CA VAL A 26 -7.91 -3.28 -1.56
C VAL A 26 -6.82 -4.35 -1.77
N GLU A 27 -6.93 -5.14 -2.84
CA GLU A 27 -5.91 -6.11 -3.22
C GLU A 27 -4.68 -5.35 -3.76
N LEU A 28 -3.70 -5.08 -2.89
CA LEU A 28 -2.53 -4.27 -3.23
C LEU A 28 -1.57 -4.98 -4.18
N ARG A 29 -1.56 -6.32 -4.18
CA ARG A 29 -0.55 -7.10 -4.90
C ARG A 29 -0.67 -6.87 -6.40
N ALA A 30 -1.88 -6.80 -6.94
CA ALA A 30 -2.12 -6.51 -8.35
C ALA A 30 -1.48 -5.18 -8.76
N PHE A 31 -1.72 -4.11 -8.00
CA PHE A 31 -1.18 -2.79 -8.29
C PHE A 31 0.33 -2.71 -8.08
N ILE A 32 0.87 -3.40 -7.06
CA ILE A 32 2.30 -3.49 -6.82
C ILE A 32 2.99 -4.22 -7.98
N GLU A 33 2.47 -5.37 -8.42
CA GLU A 33 3.04 -6.08 -9.57
C GLU A 33 2.95 -5.24 -10.85
N GLN A 34 1.85 -4.51 -11.05
CA GLN A 34 1.71 -3.57 -12.16
C GLN A 34 2.78 -2.46 -12.10
N ALA A 35 2.94 -1.80 -10.95
CA ALA A 35 3.94 -0.74 -10.77
C ALA A 35 5.38 -1.25 -10.98
N LYS A 36 5.68 -2.48 -10.55
CA LYS A 36 6.98 -3.13 -10.77
C LYS A 36 7.23 -3.42 -12.26
N SER A 37 6.21 -3.96 -12.94
CA SER A 37 6.25 -4.32 -14.36
C SER A 37 6.41 -3.07 -15.25
N GLU A 38 5.55 -2.08 -15.03
CA GLU A 38 5.45 -0.89 -15.88
C GLU A 38 6.44 0.22 -15.48
N ARG A 39 7.05 0.11 -14.29
CA ARG A 39 7.87 1.18 -13.68
C ARG A 39 7.15 2.52 -13.67
N ARG A 40 5.84 2.47 -13.43
CA ARG A 40 4.94 3.62 -13.41
C ARG A 40 4.19 3.69 -12.09
N PRO A 41 4.05 4.89 -11.49
CA PRO A 41 3.18 5.09 -10.35
C PRO A 41 1.72 4.70 -10.63
N ALA A 42 1.05 4.16 -9.63
CA ALA A 42 -0.40 3.93 -9.64
C ALA A 42 -1.05 4.67 -8.47
N ARG A 43 -2.29 5.12 -8.67
CA ARG A 43 -3.12 5.73 -7.63
C ARG A 43 -4.46 5.01 -7.56
N ILE A 44 -4.89 4.72 -6.34
CA ILE A 44 -6.20 4.15 -6.04
C ILE A 44 -6.93 5.19 -5.17
N PRO A 45 -7.79 6.03 -5.77
CA PRO A 45 -8.51 7.04 -5.02
C PRO A 45 -9.68 6.44 -4.25
N ASP A 46 -10.17 7.18 -3.25
CA ASP A 46 -11.45 6.93 -2.58
C ASP A 46 -11.59 5.50 -2.00
N VAL A 47 -10.50 4.97 -1.44
CA VAL A 47 -10.50 3.65 -0.83
C VAL A 47 -11.12 3.72 0.56
N LYS A 48 -12.36 3.24 0.67
CA LYS A 48 -13.05 3.10 1.95
C LYS A 48 -12.42 1.99 2.78
N TRP A 49 -12.03 2.32 4.01
CA TRP A 49 -11.56 1.36 4.99
C TRP A 49 -12.51 1.31 6.18
N GLN A 50 -13.35 0.28 6.20
CA GLN A 50 -14.24 -0.02 7.33
C GLN A 50 -13.50 -0.93 8.31
N ARG A 51 -13.19 -0.41 9.50
CA ARG A 51 -12.69 -1.23 10.61
C ARG A 51 -13.88 -1.78 11.43
N PRO A 52 -13.71 -2.93 12.13
CA PRO A 52 -14.80 -3.53 12.92
C PRO A 52 -15.36 -2.59 13.99
N GLU A 53 -14.51 -1.73 14.54
CA GLU A 53 -14.90 -0.69 15.48
C GLU A 53 -14.45 0.67 14.92
N GLY A 54 -15.41 1.58 14.69
CA GLY A 54 -15.16 2.96 14.26
C GLY A 54 -15.86 3.37 12.96
N GLU A 55 -15.84 4.68 12.72
CA GLU A 55 -16.30 5.29 11.46
C GLU A 55 -15.37 4.89 10.29
N PRO A 56 -15.91 4.77 9.06
CA PRO A 56 -15.07 4.50 7.90
C PRO A 56 -14.09 5.63 7.67
N THR A 57 -12.83 5.27 7.42
CA THR A 57 -11.82 6.21 6.92
C THR A 57 -11.72 6.08 5.41
N TRP A 58 -11.39 7.17 4.73
CA TRP A 58 -11.20 7.19 3.28
C TRP A 58 -9.74 7.48 2.98
N TYR A 59 -9.16 6.71 2.06
CA TYR A 59 -7.76 6.84 1.70
C TYR A 59 -7.58 6.99 0.19
N ASP A 60 -6.65 7.86 -0.18
CA ASP A 60 -5.99 7.77 -1.47
C ASP A 60 -4.70 6.98 -1.32
N ILE A 61 -4.58 5.86 -2.04
CA ILE A 61 -3.40 5.00 -1.98
C ILE A 61 -2.51 5.30 -3.18
N HIS A 62 -1.26 5.65 -2.92
CA HIS A 62 -0.24 5.88 -3.94
C HIS A 62 0.76 4.73 -3.90
N ILE A 63 1.10 4.23 -5.08
CA ILE A 63 1.99 3.09 -5.28
C ILE A 63 3.07 3.53 -6.23
N ASP A 64 4.27 3.76 -5.69
CA ASP A 64 5.38 4.38 -6.40
C ASP A 64 6.53 3.37 -6.55
N PRO A 65 6.93 3.00 -7.77
CA PRO A 65 8.12 2.18 -7.96
C PRO A 65 9.37 2.97 -7.59
N LEU A 66 10.26 2.34 -6.82
CA LEU A 66 11.56 2.89 -6.48
C LEU A 66 12.57 2.42 -7.52
N VAL A 67 13.04 3.33 -8.37
CA VAL A 67 13.94 3.02 -9.47
C VAL A 67 15.30 3.67 -9.23
N ALA A 68 16.37 2.89 -9.32
CA ALA A 68 17.75 3.34 -9.22
C ALA A 68 18.19 4.12 -10.48
N PRO A 69 19.29 4.90 -10.40
CA PRO A 69 19.81 5.64 -11.55
C PRO A 69 20.17 4.77 -12.76
N ASP A 70 20.53 3.50 -12.52
CA ASP A 70 20.84 2.50 -13.54
C ASP A 70 19.58 1.82 -14.12
N SER A 71 18.40 2.34 -13.81
CA SER A 71 17.09 1.75 -14.16
C SER A 71 16.81 0.39 -13.50
N GLY A 72 17.54 0.03 -12.44
CA GLY A 72 17.21 -1.10 -11.58
C GLY A 72 15.99 -0.82 -10.70
N LEU A 73 15.10 -1.79 -10.54
CA LEU A 73 13.97 -1.70 -9.61
C LEU A 73 14.45 -2.05 -8.20
N LEU A 74 14.38 -1.10 -7.27
CA LEU A 74 14.75 -1.27 -5.87
C LEU A 74 13.59 -1.78 -5.01
N GLY A 75 12.35 -1.47 -5.39
CA GLY A 75 11.15 -1.85 -4.65
C GLY A 75 9.95 -1.02 -5.04
N VAL A 76 8.94 -1.03 -4.17
CA VAL A 76 7.73 -0.21 -4.31
C VAL A 76 7.42 0.43 -2.97
N SER A 77 7.16 1.74 -2.99
CA SER A 77 6.60 2.47 -1.87
C SER A 77 5.07 2.47 -1.97
N VAL A 78 4.38 2.23 -0.85
CA VAL A 78 2.92 2.32 -0.77
C VAL A 78 2.58 3.34 0.30
N VAL A 79 1.86 4.39 -0.07
CA VAL A 79 1.50 5.50 0.81
C VAL A 79 -0.01 5.61 0.88
N PHE A 80 -0.55 5.67 2.10
CA PHE A 80 -1.96 5.88 2.38
C PHE A 80 -2.18 7.31 2.82
N PHE A 81 -2.84 8.12 2.01
CA PHE A 81 -3.23 9.49 2.35
C PHE A 81 -4.64 9.48 2.93
N ASP A 82 -4.80 9.86 4.19
CA ASP A 82 -6.11 10.05 4.78
C ASP A 82 -6.77 11.29 4.15
N VAL A 83 -7.94 11.09 3.55
CA VAL A 83 -8.74 12.13 2.89
C VAL A 83 -10.09 12.35 3.57
N SER A 84 -10.24 11.85 4.80
CA SER A 84 -11.39 12.16 5.64
C SER A 84 -11.44 13.66 5.99
N SER A 85 -12.66 14.20 6.09
CA SER A 85 -12.93 15.61 6.41
C SER A 85 -13.00 15.87 7.91
#